data_AF-R6TEB5-F1
#
_entry.id   AF-R6TEB5-F1
#
_cell.length_a   1.000
_cell.length_b   1.000
_cell.length_c   1.000
_cell.angle_alpha   90.00
_cell.angle_beta   90.00
_cell.angle_gamma   90.00
#
_symmetry.space_group_name_H-M   'P 1'
#
loop_
_entity.id
_entity.type
_entity.pdbx_description
1 polymer ?
#
loop_
_entity_poly.entity_id
_entity_poly.type
_entity_poly.pdbx_seq_one_letter_code
_entity_poly.pdbx_strand_id
1 'polypeptide(L)' 'MLHIGCHLSASRGFAAMGRQALELGADTFQFFTRNPRGSRAKALDPADAAALRELLTAHRFAPLIAHAP' A
#
# COMPACT_ATOMS: atom_id res chain seq x y z
N MET A 1 4.10 7.16 19.85
CA MET A 1 5.12 6.97 18.78
C MET A 1 4.62 7.66 17.53
N LEU A 2 5.52 8.19 16.70
CA LEU A 2 5.18 8.73 15.39
C LEU A 2 5.21 7.59 14.37
N HIS A 3 4.16 7.48 13.55
CA HIS A 3 4.12 6.58 12.39
C HIS A 3 4.49 7.40 11.16
N ILE A 4 5.50 6.95 10.42
CA ILE A 4 6.09 7.73 9.32
C ILE A 4 6.06 6.87 8.07
N GLY A 5 5.60 7.51 6.99
CA GLY A 5 5.45 6.90 5.68
C GLY A 5 5.32 7.95 4.59
N CYS A 6 5.18 7.48 3.36
CA CYS A 6 5.00 8.35 2.20
C CYS A 6 3.91 7.80 1.26
N HIS A 7 3.68 8.51 0.16
CA HIS A 7 2.80 8.03 -0.88
C HIS A 7 3.52 7.00 -1.75
N LEU A 8 2.94 5.80 -1.89
CA LEU A 8 3.46 4.70 -2.69
C LEU A 8 2.57 4.40 -3.89
N SER A 9 3.21 4.00 -4.98
CA SER A 9 2.52 3.64 -6.21
C SER A 9 2.02 2.19 -6.15
N ALA A 10 0.70 2.01 -6.32
CA ALA A 10 0.09 0.69 -6.47
C ALA A 10 0.33 0.05 -7.86
N SER A 11 1.14 0.67 -8.74
CA SER A 11 1.30 0.20 -10.12
C SER A 11 1.87 -1.22 -10.22
N ARG A 12 2.73 -1.62 -9.27
CA ARG A 12 3.35 -2.95 -9.15
C ARG A 12 2.61 -3.91 -8.22
N GLY A 13 1.41 -3.56 -7.76
CA GLY A 13 0.62 -4.37 -6.82
C GLY A 13 0.76 -3.93 -5.36
N PHE A 14 -0.09 -4.48 -4.52
CA PHE A 14 -0.24 -4.20 -3.10
C PHE A 14 0.92 -4.75 -2.28
N ALA A 15 1.31 -6.01 -2.47
CA ALA A 15 2.44 -6.58 -1.74
C ALA A 15 3.76 -5.85 -2.06
N ALA A 16 3.89 -5.34 -3.29
CA ALA A 16 5.04 -4.52 -3.69
C ALA A 16 5.12 -3.19 -2.91
N MET A 17 3.97 -2.56 -2.60
CA MET A 17 3.96 -1.37 -1.75
C MET A 17 4.41 -1.69 -0.31
N GLY A 18 3.93 -2.80 0.26
CA GLY A 18 4.33 -3.23 1.60
C GLY A 18 5.84 -3.47 1.70
N ARG A 19 6.43 -4.16 0.70
CA ARG A 19 7.89 -4.37 0.63
C ARG A 19 8.65 -3.06 0.48
N GLN A 20 8.18 -2.16 -0.39
CA GLN A 20 8.81 -0.85 -0.55
C GLN A 20 8.73 0.00 0.72
N ALA A 21 7.63 -0.05 1.47
CA ALA A 21 7.53 0.63 2.76
C ALA A 21 8.57 0.12 3.77
N LEU A 22 8.77 -1.20 3.85
CA LEU A 22 9.81 -1.81 4.68
C LEU A 22 11.22 -1.38 4.28
N GLU A 23 11.53 -1.36 2.98
CA GLU A 23 12.81 -0.88 2.44
C GLU A 23 13.09 0.58 2.84
N LEU A 24 12.03 1.40 2.96
CA LEU A 24 12.11 2.79 3.37
C LEU A 24 12.11 3.00 4.91
N GLY A 25 12.02 1.92 5.69
CA GLY A 25 11.88 2.00 7.16
C GLY A 25 10.55 2.59 7.62
N ALA A 26 9.52 2.56 6.77
CA ALA A 26 8.19 3.07 7.06
C ALA A 26 7.29 1.99 7.69
N ASP A 27 6.39 2.42 8.58
CA ASP A 27 5.38 1.58 9.22
C ASP A 27 3.94 1.98 8.86
N THR A 28 3.78 2.94 7.95
CA THR A 28 2.52 3.34 7.33
C THR A 28 2.80 3.83 5.91
N PHE A 29 1.77 3.93 5.06
CA PHE A 29 1.86 4.60 3.77
C PHE A 29 0.48 4.98 3.23
N GLN A 30 0.48 5.86 2.24
CA GLN A 30 -0.69 6.23 1.46
C GLN A 30 -0.58 5.68 0.03
N PHE A 31 -1.70 5.35 -0.60
CA PHE A 31 -1.76 5.01 -2.02
C PHE A 31 -3.08 5.46 -2.64
N PHE A 32 -3.15 5.52 -3.97
CA PHE A 32 -4.43 5.71 -4.66
C PHE A 32 -5.12 4.39 -4.96
N THR A 33 -6.45 4.35 -4.87
CA THR A 33 -7.26 3.16 -5.22
C THR A 33 -7.37 2.92 -6.73
N ARG A 34 -7.07 3.93 -7.55
CA ARG A 34 -6.95 3.87 -9.01
C ARG A 34 -6.07 5.03 -9.50
N ASN A 35 -5.78 5.10 -10.80
CA ASN A 35 -4.98 6.20 -11.36
C ASN A 35 -5.69 7.56 -11.14
N PRO A 36 -5.02 8.56 -10.53
CA PRO A 36 -5.60 9.89 -10.28
C PRO A 36 -5.89 10.69 -11.55
N ARG A 37 -5.35 10.29 -12.70
CA ARG A 37 -5.59 10.97 -14.00
C ARG A 37 -6.79 10.39 -14.76
N GLY A 38 -7.66 9.62 -14.11
CA GLY A 38 -8.93 9.18 -14.69
C GLY A 38 -8.91 7.85 -15.45
N SER A 39 -7.97 6.93 -15.17
CA SER A 39 -8.06 5.57 -15.74
C SER A 39 -9.00 4.65 -14.94
N ARG A 40 -9.51 3.60 -15.59
CA ARG A 40 -10.23 2.50 -14.91
C ARG A 40 -9.33 1.91 -13.81
N ALA A 41 -9.94 1.56 -12.69
CA ALA A 41 -9.26 0.78 -11.66
C ALA A 41 -8.78 -0.55 -12.27
N LYS A 42 -7.56 -0.97 -11.91
CA LYS A 42 -7.12 -2.34 -12.23
C LYS A 42 -8.05 -3.33 -11.56
N ALA A 43 -8.21 -4.51 -12.17
CA ALA A 43 -8.89 -5.61 -11.49
C ALA A 43 -8.17 -5.89 -10.17
N LEU A 44 -8.93 -6.04 -9.08
CA LEU A 44 -8.38 -6.40 -7.79
C LEU A 44 -7.88 -7.85 -7.86
N ASP A 45 -6.65 -8.08 -7.40
CA ASP A 45 -6.12 -9.41 -7.15
C ASP A 45 -6.24 -9.71 -5.65
N PRO A 46 -7.16 -10.60 -5.23
CA PRO A 46 -7.34 -10.94 -3.82
C PRO A 46 -6.10 -11.58 -3.19
N ALA A 47 -5.29 -12.32 -3.96
CA ALA A 47 -4.09 -12.97 -3.44
C ALA A 47 -3.00 -11.94 -3.14
N ASP A 48 -2.82 -10.93 -3.99
CA ASP A 48 -1.90 -9.81 -3.75
C ASP A 48 -2.34 -8.95 -2.55
N ALA A 49 -3.66 -8.73 -2.39
CA ALA A 49 -4.22 -8.06 -1.22
C ALA A 49 -4.01 -8.86 0.08
N ALA A 50 -4.14 -10.19 0.02
CA ALA A 50 -3.86 -11.07 1.15
C ALA A 50 -2.36 -11.05 1.52
N ALA A 51 -1.47 -11.12 0.52
CA ALA A 51 -0.03 -11.02 0.74
C ALA A 51 0.38 -9.68 1.39
N LEU A 52 -0.25 -8.56 0.99
CA LEU A 52 -0.07 -7.30 1.70
C LEU A 52 -0.56 -7.41 3.15
N ARG A 53 -1.76 -7.95 3.40
CA ARG A 53 -2.31 -8.11 4.76
C ARG A 53 -1.36 -8.87 5.68
N GLU A 54 -0.83 -10.01 5.22
CA GLU A 54 0.11 -10.84 5.96
C GLU A 54 1.39 -10.08 6.33
N LEU A 55 1.96 -9.34 5.38
CA LEU A 55 3.14 -8.50 5.60
C LEU A 55 2.84 -7.40 6.65
N LEU A 56 1.73 -6.69 6.51
CA LEU A 56 1.35 -5.62 7.44
C LEU A 56 1.20 -6.15 8.87
N THR A 57 0.58 -7.32 9.03
CA THR A 57 0.44 -7.99 10.33
C THR A 57 1.79 -8.43 10.89
N ALA A 58 2.62 -9.11 10.09
CA ALA A 58 3.93 -9.60 10.53
C ALA A 58 4.87 -8.48 10.99
N HIS A 59 4.78 -7.30 10.35
CA HIS A 59 5.63 -6.15 10.64
C HIS A 59 4.97 -5.08 11.52
N ARG A 60 3.75 -5.31 11.99
CA ARG A 60 2.99 -4.39 12.87
C ARG A 60 2.82 -2.99 12.29
N PHE A 61 2.45 -2.91 11.01
CA PHE A 61 2.14 -1.63 10.37
C PHE A 61 1.00 -0.90 11.10
N ALA A 62 1.11 0.41 11.16
CA ALA A 62 0.02 1.29 11.51
C ALA A 62 -1.02 1.36 10.38
N PRO A 63 -2.19 1.98 10.59
CA PRO A 63 -3.20 2.12 9.56
C PRO A 63 -2.65 2.73 8.26
N LEU A 64 -3.12 2.21 7.13
CA LEU A 64 -2.79 2.72 5.80
C LEU A 64 -3.86 3.69 5.33
N ILE A 65 -3.49 4.54 4.37
CA ILE A 65 -4.41 5.53 3.79
C ILE A 65 -4.67 5.19 2.32
N ALA A 66 -5.90 4.77 2.04
CA ALA A 66 -6.41 4.69 0.67
C ALA A 66 -6.97 6.06 0.27
N HIS A 67 -6.23 6.82 -0.52
CA HIS A 67 -6.64 8.16 -0.96
C HIS A 67 -7.54 8.07 -2.19
N ALA A 68 -8.68 8.76 -2.16
CA ALA A 68 -9.55 8.88 -3.33
C ALA A 68 -8.84 9.70 -4.43
N PRO A 69 -8.74 9.19 -5.66
CA PRO A 69 -8.09 9.89 -6.77
C PRO A 69 -8.89 11.07 -7.31
#